data_AF-A0ABD2Y6W7-F1
#
_entry.id   AF-A0ABD2Y6W7-F1
#
_cell.length_a   1.000
_cell.length_b   1.000
_cell.length_c   1.000
_cell.angle_alpha   90.00
_cell.angle_beta   90.00
_cell.angle_gamma   90.00
#
_symmetry.space_group_name_H-M   'P 1'
#
loop_
_entity.id
_entity.type
_entity.pdbx_description
1 polymer ?
#
loop_
_entity_poly.entity_id
_entity_poly.type
_entity_poly.pdbx_seq_one_letter_code
_entity_poly.pdbx_strand_id
1 'polypeptide(L)'
;MDSTCVDSAIEQLLNLWKEPHLTPTVENQIKALLLELRFVKMFFSLLKKFRTADHDDTMLQMVSTLNSAAESTLEEAGKGLYGAGYFAISEIDVQDWERLASNLLKTVEHLKPEFRRICVAVLRSTPLLLHQEEEFFILEFMDSTLVNLKRLVSLKADLIIAPVMKQIMVLEVKLSFSRNFVDFSIRFCGRHEKLRDFLTLNQEWAKNAVCLSLLYWAGGVEVDEMNSLLSDELQKIMPYHHHPEVTKIYIELLKASEASRSDALLMGEIVASFVDIFSESLGKRGFMTDDIEILRDELIFLLAFLMDPPKEFGRKGQNPLSKRVEAVISEVTSLIAIDSNRSHFLEKVTNVKTEIRELCVEMPISCNSNWPTTNGEGFIDFLLTNLEEMIDCDPKFVLFAKHKILTIHKELKSLVLLLK
;
A
#
# COMPACT_ATOMS: atom_id res chain seq x y z
N MET A 1 15.93 -7.30 18.24
CA MET A 1 15.69 -8.01 16.97
C MET A 1 16.64 -9.20 16.93
N ASP A 2 16.14 -10.43 17.03
CA ASP A 2 16.98 -11.61 16.80
C ASP A 2 17.23 -11.72 15.30
N SER A 3 18.48 -11.51 14.86
CA SER A 3 18.87 -11.65 13.46
C SER A 3 18.77 -13.12 13.06
N THR A 4 18.08 -13.41 11.96
CA THR A 4 18.08 -14.76 11.38
C THR A 4 19.45 -15.09 10.82
N CYS A 5 19.80 -16.38 10.68
CA CYS A 5 21.06 -16.77 10.02
C CYS A 5 21.18 -16.23 8.58
N VAL A 6 20.04 -15.97 7.94
CA VAL A 6 19.93 -15.38 6.59
C VAL A 6 20.28 -13.89 6.57
N ASP A 7 20.04 -13.15 7.65
CA ASP A 7 20.34 -11.72 7.73
C ASP A 7 21.84 -11.45 7.61
N SER A 8 22.65 -12.26 8.29
CA SER A 8 24.12 -12.17 8.22
C SER A 8 24.63 -12.41 6.79
N ALA A 9 24.12 -13.43 6.10
CA ALA A 9 24.49 -13.71 4.72
C ALA A 9 24.07 -12.57 3.76
N ILE A 10 22.87 -12.00 3.93
CA ILE A 10 22.40 -10.87 3.12
C ILE A 10 23.28 -9.64 3.35
N GLU A 11 23.59 -9.29 4.60
CA GLU A 11 24.41 -8.12 4.94
C GLU A 11 25.81 -8.22 4.32
N GLN A 12 26.42 -9.40 4.40
CA GLN A 12 27.75 -9.65 3.82
C GLN A 12 27.74 -9.52 2.30
N LEU A 13 26.75 -10.11 1.63
CA LEU A 13 26.60 -9.97 0.18
C LEU A 13 26.38 -8.51 -0.23
N LEU A 14 25.63 -7.74 0.55
CA LEU A 14 25.44 -6.30 0.32
C LEU A 14 26.72 -5.50 0.52
N ASN A 15 27.57 -5.88 1.47
CA ASN A 15 28.87 -5.24 1.68
C ASN A 15 29.83 -5.57 0.54
N LEU A 16 29.91 -6.85 0.15
CA LEU A 16 30.72 -7.29 -0.99
C LEU A 16 30.29 -6.59 -2.28
N TRP A 17 28.99 -6.41 -2.52
CA TRP A 17 28.49 -5.74 -3.72
C TRP A 17 28.90 -4.26 -3.84
N LYS A 18 29.29 -3.61 -2.74
CA LYS A 18 29.77 -2.21 -2.77
C LYS A 18 31.23 -2.09 -3.22
N GLU A 19 31.94 -3.21 -3.35
CA GLU A 19 33.36 -3.21 -3.67
C GLU A 19 33.61 -2.91 -5.16
N PRO A 20 34.49 -1.95 -5.50
CA PRO A 20 34.65 -1.44 -6.87
C PRO A 20 35.37 -2.42 -7.81
N HIS A 21 35.94 -3.51 -7.31
CA HIS A 21 36.79 -4.43 -8.07
C HIS A 21 36.13 -5.78 -8.40
N LEU A 22 34.81 -5.91 -8.18
CA LEU A 22 34.11 -7.14 -8.52
C LEU A 22 34.07 -7.40 -10.03
N THR A 23 34.30 -8.65 -10.42
CA THR A 23 34.08 -9.06 -11.80
C THR A 23 32.57 -9.07 -12.10
N PRO A 24 32.15 -8.82 -13.36
CA PRO A 24 30.73 -8.85 -13.73
C PRO A 24 30.03 -10.19 -13.40
N THR A 25 30.77 -11.30 -13.48
CA THR A 25 30.26 -12.64 -13.13
C THR A 25 29.93 -12.74 -11.64
N VAL A 26 30.85 -12.33 -10.78
CA VAL A 26 30.66 -12.33 -9.32
C VAL A 26 29.53 -11.38 -8.94
N GLU A 27 29.48 -10.19 -9.54
CA GLU A 27 28.42 -9.22 -9.31
C GLU A 27 27.02 -9.78 -9.63
N ASN A 28 26.88 -10.46 -10.76
CA ASN A 28 25.62 -11.11 -11.16
C ASN A 28 25.23 -12.26 -10.21
N GLN A 29 26.20 -13.06 -9.75
CA GLN A 29 25.96 -14.11 -8.76
C GLN A 29 25.54 -13.54 -7.41
N ILE A 30 26.14 -12.44 -6.96
CA ILE A 30 25.72 -11.73 -5.73
C ILE A 30 24.28 -11.25 -5.87
N LYS A 31 23.92 -10.63 -7.00
CA LYS A 31 22.54 -10.18 -7.26
C LYS A 31 21.54 -11.34 -7.22
N ALA A 32 21.87 -12.47 -7.84
CA ALA A 32 21.04 -13.67 -7.84
C ALA A 32 20.86 -14.25 -6.41
N LEU A 33 21.96 -14.39 -5.67
CA LEU A 33 21.93 -14.86 -4.28
C LEU A 33 21.14 -13.93 -3.36
N LEU A 34 21.33 -12.62 -3.50
CA LEU A 34 20.57 -11.63 -2.73
C LEU A 34 19.07 -11.72 -2.99
N LEU A 35 18.66 -12.06 -4.22
CA LEU A 35 17.25 -12.29 -4.53
C LEU A 35 16.73 -13.52 -3.79
N GLU A 36 17.39 -14.65 -3.97
CA GLU A 36 17.01 -15.94 -3.38
C GLU A 36 16.94 -15.86 -1.85
N LEU A 37 17.97 -15.33 -1.20
CA LEU A 37 18.03 -15.21 0.27
C LEU A 37 16.96 -14.27 0.82
N ARG A 38 16.52 -13.24 0.08
CA ARG A 38 15.44 -12.36 0.54
C ARG A 38 14.09 -13.05 0.57
N PHE A 39 13.81 -13.93 -0.39
CA PHE A 39 12.61 -14.76 -0.35
C PHE A 39 12.68 -15.78 0.79
N VAL A 40 13.85 -16.37 1.02
CA VAL A 40 14.08 -17.24 2.19
C VAL A 40 13.84 -16.47 3.50
N LYS A 41 14.38 -15.24 3.63
CA LYS A 41 14.12 -14.36 4.78
C LYS A 41 12.63 -14.04 4.93
N MET A 42 11.94 -13.74 3.83
CA MET A 42 10.50 -13.49 3.84
C MET A 42 9.73 -14.72 4.34
N PHE A 43 10.10 -15.91 3.89
CA PHE A 43 9.49 -17.17 4.36
C PHE A 43 9.68 -17.38 5.86
N PHE A 44 10.90 -17.21 6.39
CA PHE A 44 11.13 -17.31 7.82
C PHE A 44 10.40 -16.21 8.62
N SER A 45 10.33 -15.01 8.07
CA SER A 45 9.49 -13.94 8.64
C SER A 45 8.04 -14.41 8.72
N LEU A 46 7.44 -14.91 7.63
CA LEU A 46 6.07 -15.43 7.63
C LEU A 46 5.85 -16.43 8.77
N LEU A 47 6.74 -17.41 8.93
CA LEU A 47 6.64 -18.43 9.98
C LEU A 47 6.76 -17.87 11.40
N LYS A 48 7.66 -16.91 11.61
CA LYS A 48 7.84 -16.26 12.91
C LYS A 48 6.62 -15.41 13.28
N LYS A 49 6.07 -14.69 12.29
CA LYS A 49 4.99 -13.72 12.46
C LYS A 49 3.62 -14.41 12.62
N PHE A 50 3.37 -15.51 11.90
CA PHE A 50 2.06 -16.17 11.86
C PHE A 50 2.15 -17.57 12.47
N ARG A 51 2.11 -17.64 13.81
CA ARG A 51 1.94 -18.90 14.53
C ARG A 51 0.45 -19.21 14.68
N THR A 52 0.06 -20.45 14.41
CA THR A 52 -1.32 -20.94 14.57
C THR A 52 -1.75 -20.80 16.04
N ALA A 53 -2.83 -20.07 16.28
CA ALA A 53 -3.38 -19.86 17.62
C ALA A 53 -4.02 -21.13 18.23
N ASP A 54 -4.25 -22.19 17.45
CA ASP A 54 -4.78 -23.46 17.97
C ASP A 54 -4.35 -24.68 17.12
N HIS A 55 -3.67 -25.61 17.79
CA HIS A 55 -3.81 -27.08 17.69
C HIS A 55 -3.58 -27.84 16.36
N ASP A 56 -2.96 -27.27 15.32
CA ASP A 56 -2.41 -28.12 14.24
C ASP A 56 -0.95 -28.51 14.54
N ASP A 57 -0.78 -29.46 15.46
CA ASP A 57 0.53 -30.02 15.86
C ASP A 57 1.34 -30.49 14.65
N THR A 58 0.67 -30.91 13.57
CA THR A 58 1.32 -31.40 12.35
C THR A 58 1.99 -30.25 11.57
N MET A 59 1.27 -29.14 11.39
CA MET A 59 1.81 -27.93 10.73
C MET A 59 2.93 -27.31 11.57
N LEU A 60 2.76 -27.23 12.89
CA LEU A 60 3.80 -26.75 13.81
C LEU A 60 5.04 -27.64 13.81
N GLN A 61 4.88 -28.96 13.73
CA GLN A 61 5.99 -29.91 13.66
C GLN A 61 6.72 -29.85 12.31
N MET A 62 5.99 -29.73 11.19
CA MET A 62 6.59 -29.50 9.87
C MET A 62 7.38 -28.20 9.82
N VAL A 63 6.79 -27.11 10.33
CA VAL A 63 7.41 -25.78 10.36
C VAL A 63 8.66 -25.81 11.24
N SER A 64 8.61 -26.37 12.44
CA SER A 64 9.78 -26.43 13.35
C SER A 64 10.92 -27.31 12.83
N THR A 65 10.60 -28.47 12.23
CA THR A 65 11.60 -29.37 11.65
C THR A 65 12.27 -28.73 10.43
N LEU A 66 11.47 -28.11 9.54
CA LEU A 66 12.02 -27.38 8.40
C LEU A 66 12.84 -26.17 8.85
N ASN A 67 12.35 -25.42 9.84
CA ASN A 67 13.04 -24.22 10.33
C ASN A 67 14.44 -24.56 10.83
N SER A 68 14.57 -25.56 11.70
CA SER A 68 15.88 -25.97 12.25
C SER A 68 16.83 -26.54 11.18
N ALA A 69 16.34 -27.38 10.27
CA ALA A 69 17.17 -27.95 9.20
C ALA A 69 17.61 -26.89 8.17
N ALA A 70 16.68 -26.02 7.76
CA ALA A 70 16.96 -24.97 6.80
C ALA A 70 17.86 -23.88 7.40
N GLU A 71 17.62 -23.46 8.65
CA GLU A 71 18.48 -22.49 9.35
C GLU A 71 19.90 -23.01 9.47
N SER A 72 20.11 -24.26 9.92
CA SER A 72 21.45 -24.85 10.04
C SER A 72 22.19 -24.92 8.71
N THR A 73 21.51 -25.38 7.65
CA THR A 73 22.13 -25.57 6.33
C THR A 73 22.47 -24.23 5.67
N LEU A 74 21.59 -23.22 5.83
CA LEU A 74 21.82 -21.87 5.32
C LEU A 74 22.89 -21.13 6.11
N GLU A 75 22.98 -21.35 7.43
CA GLU A 75 24.01 -20.75 8.27
C GLU A 75 25.40 -21.29 7.90
N GLU A 76 25.53 -22.61 7.71
CA GLU A 76 26.79 -23.23 7.29
C GLU A 76 27.24 -22.73 5.91
N ALA A 77 26.32 -22.71 4.94
CA ALA A 77 26.60 -22.19 3.61
C ALA A 77 26.93 -20.68 3.62
N GLY A 78 26.24 -19.91 4.46
CA GLY A 78 26.50 -18.47 4.65
C GLY A 78 27.87 -18.18 5.25
N LYS A 79 28.31 -18.96 6.26
CA LYS A 79 29.67 -18.84 6.83
C LYS A 79 30.76 -19.13 5.80
N GLY A 80 30.53 -20.10 4.91
CA GLY A 80 31.45 -20.38 3.80
C GLY A 80 31.60 -19.18 2.86
N LEU A 81 30.48 -18.54 2.50
CA LEU A 81 30.48 -17.34 1.66
C LEU A 81 31.15 -16.13 2.32
N TYR A 82 30.96 -15.96 3.64
CA TYR A 82 31.65 -14.92 4.40
C TYR A 82 33.18 -15.02 4.24
N GLY A 83 33.71 -16.22 4.48
CA GLY A 83 35.15 -16.48 4.35
C GLY A 83 35.65 -16.14 2.95
N ALA A 84 34.97 -16.64 1.92
CA ALA A 84 35.36 -16.38 0.53
C ALA A 84 35.25 -14.91 0.12
N GLY A 85 34.20 -14.19 0.56
CA GLY A 85 34.04 -12.76 0.29
C GLY A 85 35.14 -11.92 0.95
N TYR A 86 35.54 -12.25 2.18
CA TYR A 86 36.66 -11.58 2.86
C TYR A 86 37.99 -11.75 2.12
N PHE A 87 38.26 -12.95 1.59
CA PHE A 87 39.46 -13.20 0.77
C PHE A 87 39.39 -12.48 -0.58
N ALA A 88 38.21 -12.41 -1.21
CA ALA A 88 38.01 -11.66 -2.45
C ALA A 88 38.29 -10.16 -2.32
N ILE A 89 37.91 -9.55 -1.19
CA ILE A 89 38.23 -8.14 -0.87
C ILE A 89 39.73 -7.94 -0.66
N SER A 90 40.42 -8.98 -0.17
CA SER A 90 41.85 -8.94 0.13
C SER A 90 42.75 -9.26 -1.08
N GLU A 91 42.19 -9.36 -2.30
CA GLU A 91 42.88 -9.82 -3.52
C GLU A 91 43.49 -11.23 -3.40
N ILE A 92 43.06 -12.01 -2.41
CA ILE A 92 43.47 -13.39 -2.19
C ILE A 92 42.51 -14.29 -2.97
N ASP A 93 43.10 -15.19 -3.75
CA ASP A 93 42.44 -16.02 -4.74
C ASP A 93 41.04 -16.51 -4.33
N VAL A 94 40.07 -16.18 -5.17
CA VAL A 94 38.62 -16.36 -4.98
C VAL A 94 38.20 -17.80 -5.35
N GLN A 95 39.15 -18.75 -5.32
CA GLN A 95 39.07 -20.10 -5.89
C GLN A 95 37.85 -20.93 -5.48
N ASP A 96 37.12 -20.52 -4.43
CA ASP A 96 35.92 -21.20 -3.94
C ASP A 96 34.61 -20.41 -4.07
N TRP A 97 34.60 -19.15 -4.53
CA TRP A 97 33.36 -18.34 -4.60
C TRP A 97 32.29 -18.98 -5.47
N GLU A 98 32.62 -19.32 -6.72
CA GLU A 98 31.62 -19.87 -7.65
C GLU A 98 31.03 -21.18 -7.11
N ARG A 99 31.87 -22.00 -6.47
CA ARG A 99 31.46 -23.24 -5.82
C ARG A 99 30.54 -22.96 -4.63
N LEU A 100 30.89 -22.03 -3.75
CA LEU A 100 30.11 -21.68 -2.56
C LEU A 100 28.77 -21.02 -2.92
N ALA A 101 28.80 -20.09 -3.88
CA ALA A 101 27.61 -19.46 -4.42
C ALA A 101 26.67 -20.49 -5.06
N SER A 102 27.21 -21.40 -5.87
CA SER A 102 26.45 -22.49 -6.48
C SER A 102 25.88 -23.46 -5.45
N ASN A 103 26.64 -23.77 -4.38
CA ASN A 103 26.18 -24.64 -3.31
C ASN A 103 25.03 -23.98 -2.54
N LEU A 104 25.13 -22.70 -2.20
CA LEU A 104 24.05 -21.98 -1.53
C LEU A 104 22.80 -21.91 -2.42
N LEU A 105 22.95 -21.63 -3.72
CA LEU A 105 21.84 -21.65 -4.66
C LEU A 105 21.17 -23.03 -4.69
N LYS A 106 21.95 -24.12 -4.80
CA LYS A 106 21.42 -25.50 -4.76
C LYS A 106 20.68 -25.80 -3.46
N THR A 107 21.20 -25.34 -2.32
CA THR A 107 20.51 -25.46 -1.03
C THR A 107 19.16 -24.77 -1.05
N VAL A 108 19.09 -23.53 -1.54
CA VAL A 108 17.82 -22.80 -1.65
C VAL A 108 16.86 -23.50 -2.61
N GLU A 109 17.33 -23.96 -3.77
CA GLU A 109 16.53 -24.73 -4.72
C GLU A 109 15.94 -26.01 -4.09
N HIS A 110 16.71 -26.71 -3.25
CA HIS A 110 16.23 -27.90 -2.57
C HIS A 110 15.14 -27.61 -1.53
N LEU A 111 15.12 -26.39 -0.96
CA LEU A 111 14.11 -25.97 0.03
C LEU A 111 12.80 -25.48 -0.61
N LYS A 112 12.83 -25.03 -1.87
CA LYS A 112 11.65 -24.47 -2.57
C LYS A 112 10.40 -25.36 -2.55
N PRO A 113 10.48 -26.70 -2.78
CA PRO A 113 9.31 -27.57 -2.73
C PRO A 113 8.62 -27.56 -1.36
N GLU A 114 9.39 -27.50 -0.28
CA GLU A 114 8.88 -27.45 1.10
C GLU A 114 8.26 -26.10 1.43
N PHE A 115 8.91 -25.00 1.02
CA PHE A 115 8.35 -23.66 1.15
C PHE A 115 7.01 -23.54 0.44
N ARG A 116 6.92 -24.08 -0.78
CA ARG A 116 5.67 -24.12 -1.56
C ARG A 116 4.58 -24.88 -0.80
N ARG A 117 4.90 -26.08 -0.30
CA ARG A 117 3.95 -26.92 0.44
C ARG A 117 3.36 -26.18 1.66
N ILE A 118 4.22 -25.50 2.41
CA ILE A 118 3.80 -24.72 3.57
C ILE A 118 2.99 -23.49 3.16
N CYS A 119 3.38 -22.76 2.11
CA CYS A 119 2.61 -21.62 1.62
C CYS A 119 1.19 -22.01 1.18
N VAL A 120 1.04 -23.16 0.49
CA VAL A 120 -0.29 -23.70 0.13
C VAL A 120 -1.11 -24.00 1.38
N ALA A 121 -0.51 -24.60 2.40
CA ALA A 121 -1.20 -24.89 3.66
C ALA A 121 -1.62 -23.60 4.39
N VAL A 122 -0.74 -22.59 4.46
CA VAL A 122 -1.01 -21.28 5.08
C VAL A 122 -2.10 -20.50 4.34
N LEU A 123 -2.16 -20.59 3.01
CA LEU A 123 -3.24 -19.97 2.21
C LEU A 123 -4.59 -20.64 2.45
N ARG A 124 -4.61 -21.94 2.76
CA ARG A 124 -5.84 -22.71 3.03
C ARG A 124 -6.29 -22.63 4.48
N SER A 125 -5.42 -22.23 5.40
CA SER A 125 -5.74 -22.12 6.82
C SER A 125 -6.55 -20.85 7.13
N THR A 126 -7.47 -20.96 8.08
CA THR A 126 -8.20 -19.85 8.73
C THR A 126 -7.25 -18.73 9.18
N PRO A 127 -7.67 -17.45 9.24
CA PRO A 127 -6.77 -16.33 9.51
C PRO A 127 -5.88 -16.57 10.72
N LEU A 128 -4.57 -16.56 10.46
CA LEU A 128 -3.55 -16.66 11.51
C LEU A 128 -3.50 -15.31 12.20
N LEU A 129 -4.07 -15.23 13.39
CA LEU A 129 -4.01 -14.02 14.20
C LEU A 129 -2.57 -13.79 14.64
N LEU A 130 -2.04 -12.60 14.34
CA LEU A 130 -0.80 -12.13 14.94
C LEU A 130 -0.97 -12.04 16.47
N HIS A 131 0.10 -12.34 17.20
CA HIS A 131 0.14 -12.06 18.63
C HIS A 131 -0.17 -10.57 18.89
N GLN A 132 -0.89 -10.36 19.97
CA GLN A 132 -1.82 -9.26 20.25
C GLN A 132 -1.20 -7.85 20.38
N GLU A 133 0.10 -7.65 20.16
CA GLU A 133 0.80 -6.50 20.78
C GLU A 133 1.61 -5.52 19.91
N GLU A 134 1.75 -5.64 18.59
CA GLU A 134 2.57 -4.63 17.87
C GLU A 134 1.97 -4.13 16.55
N GLU A 135 1.23 -3.01 16.62
CA GLU A 135 0.74 -2.24 15.45
C GLU A 135 1.89 -1.83 14.49
N PHE A 136 3.11 -1.69 15.00
CA PHE A 136 4.29 -1.39 14.17
C PHE A 136 4.78 -2.61 13.37
N PHE A 137 4.40 -3.81 13.79
CA PHE A 137 4.90 -5.05 13.18
C PHE A 137 4.25 -5.36 11.83
N ILE A 138 2.99 -4.98 11.66
CA ILE A 138 2.30 -5.12 10.37
C ILE A 138 2.93 -4.22 9.32
N LEU A 139 3.30 -2.98 9.66
CA LEU A 139 3.95 -2.05 8.74
C LEU A 139 5.30 -2.58 8.25
N GLU A 140 6.16 -3.01 9.17
CA GLU A 140 7.45 -3.62 8.84
C GLU A 140 7.28 -4.87 7.95
N PHE A 141 6.28 -5.69 8.25
CA PHE A 141 5.98 -6.88 7.45
C PHE A 141 5.54 -6.51 6.03
N MET A 142 4.62 -5.55 5.89
CA MET A 142 4.16 -5.06 4.58
C MET A 142 5.28 -4.41 3.79
N ASP A 143 6.14 -3.61 4.43
CA ASP A 143 7.30 -2.98 3.79
C ASP A 143 8.26 -4.04 3.21
N SER A 144 8.55 -5.10 3.97
CA SER A 144 9.35 -6.23 3.51
C SER A 144 8.70 -6.95 2.32
N THR A 145 7.39 -7.17 2.36
CA THR A 145 6.63 -7.80 1.27
C THR A 145 6.67 -6.95 0.00
N LEU A 146 6.43 -5.64 0.11
CA LEU A 146 6.45 -4.70 -1.02
C LEU A 146 7.82 -4.63 -1.71
N VAL A 147 8.91 -4.59 -0.93
CA VAL A 147 10.28 -4.61 -1.48
C VAL A 147 10.51 -5.85 -2.34
N ASN A 148 10.01 -7.00 -1.90
CA ASN A 148 10.22 -8.26 -2.59
C ASN A 148 9.28 -8.43 -3.79
N LEU A 149 8.03 -7.94 -3.73
CA LEU A 149 7.13 -7.86 -4.89
C LEU A 149 7.75 -7.03 -6.02
N LYS A 150 8.27 -5.83 -5.71
CA LYS A 150 8.97 -4.96 -6.69
C LYS A 150 10.16 -5.68 -7.33
N ARG A 151 10.94 -6.39 -6.52
CA ARG A 151 12.10 -7.16 -6.99
C ARG A 151 11.70 -8.30 -7.91
N LEU A 152 10.64 -9.03 -7.55
CA LEU A 152 10.10 -10.13 -8.35
C LEU A 152 9.75 -9.66 -9.77
N VAL A 153 9.09 -8.50 -9.88
CA VAL A 153 8.75 -7.86 -11.16
C VAL A 153 10.01 -7.41 -11.91
N SER A 154 10.96 -6.76 -11.22
CA SER A 154 12.15 -6.19 -11.87
C SER A 154 13.17 -7.23 -12.39
N LEU A 155 13.32 -8.37 -11.70
CA LEU A 155 14.42 -9.33 -11.97
C LEU A 155 14.01 -10.49 -12.87
N LYS A 156 12.70 -10.73 -13.03
CA LYS A 156 12.19 -11.74 -13.95
C LYS A 156 11.41 -11.12 -15.13
N ALA A 157 11.60 -9.83 -15.43
CA ALA A 157 10.88 -9.15 -16.51
C ALA A 157 10.94 -9.91 -17.86
N ASP A 158 12.06 -10.60 -18.13
CA ASP A 158 12.26 -11.39 -19.36
C ASP A 158 11.76 -12.86 -19.26
N LEU A 159 11.38 -13.33 -18.07
CA LEU A 159 11.00 -14.72 -17.77
C LEU A 159 9.57 -14.86 -17.21
N ILE A 160 8.89 -13.76 -16.89
CA ILE A 160 7.51 -13.78 -16.38
C ILE A 160 6.52 -13.81 -17.55
N ILE A 161 5.52 -14.67 -17.43
CA ILE A 161 4.37 -14.69 -18.33
C ILE A 161 3.50 -13.47 -18.02
N ALA A 162 3.32 -12.61 -19.03
CA ALA A 162 2.77 -11.26 -18.90
C ALA A 162 1.48 -11.13 -18.02
N PRO A 163 0.50 -12.06 -18.09
CA PRO A 163 -0.65 -12.05 -17.19
C PRO A 163 -0.31 -12.08 -15.70
N VAL A 164 0.59 -12.98 -15.26
CA VAL A 164 0.98 -13.10 -13.85
C VAL A 164 1.78 -11.88 -13.40
N MET A 165 2.67 -11.35 -14.25
CA MET A 165 3.40 -10.11 -13.97
C MET A 165 2.44 -8.95 -13.67
N LYS A 166 1.44 -8.77 -14.54
CA LYS A 166 0.45 -7.71 -14.41
C LYS A 166 -0.30 -7.83 -13.08
N GLN A 167 -0.65 -9.04 -12.68
CA GLN A 167 -1.33 -9.25 -11.40
C GLN A 167 -0.43 -9.00 -10.18
N ILE A 168 0.85 -9.38 -10.23
CA ILE A 168 1.82 -9.06 -9.18
C ILE A 168 1.99 -7.55 -9.03
N MET A 169 2.04 -6.80 -10.14
CA MET A 169 2.08 -5.34 -10.11
C MET A 169 0.80 -4.74 -9.49
N VAL A 170 -0.37 -5.25 -9.86
CA VAL A 170 -1.64 -4.79 -9.25
C VAL A 170 -1.67 -5.12 -7.74
N LEU A 171 -1.15 -6.28 -7.33
CA LEU A 171 -1.04 -6.66 -5.93
C LEU A 171 -0.13 -5.70 -5.16
N GLU A 172 1.01 -5.32 -5.74
CA GLU A 172 1.95 -4.35 -5.17
C GLU A 172 1.29 -2.97 -4.96
N VAL A 173 0.58 -2.44 -5.96
CA VAL A 173 -0.15 -1.17 -5.85
C VAL A 173 -1.19 -1.23 -4.72
N LYS A 174 -2.01 -2.27 -4.69
CA LYS A 174 -3.06 -2.43 -3.67
C LYS A 174 -2.49 -2.57 -2.27
N LEU A 175 -1.45 -3.39 -2.10
CA LEU A 175 -0.80 -3.59 -0.82
C LEU A 175 -0.08 -2.31 -0.35
N SER A 176 0.49 -1.53 -1.28
CA SER A 176 1.12 -0.23 -0.96
C SER A 176 0.09 0.78 -0.45
N PHE A 177 -1.08 0.86 -1.09
CA PHE A 177 -2.16 1.69 -0.59
C PHE A 177 -2.64 1.23 0.79
N SER A 178 -2.90 -0.07 0.94
CA SER A 178 -3.32 -0.69 2.21
C SER A 178 -2.32 -0.37 3.32
N ARG A 179 -1.01 -0.48 3.06
CA ARG A 179 0.07 -0.13 4.00
C ARG A 179 -0.01 1.34 4.41
N ASN A 180 -0.18 2.25 3.45
CA ASN A 180 -0.28 3.68 3.73
C ASN A 180 -1.52 3.99 4.57
N PHE A 181 -2.63 3.30 4.29
CA PHE A 181 -3.87 3.46 5.06
C PHE A 181 -3.75 2.87 6.47
N VAL A 182 -3.00 1.78 6.67
CA VAL A 182 -2.65 1.25 8.01
C VAL A 182 -1.84 2.26 8.80
N ASP A 183 -0.78 2.82 8.22
CA ASP A 183 0.06 3.84 8.86
C ASP A 183 -0.77 5.08 9.24
N PHE A 184 -1.64 5.53 8.33
CA PHE A 184 -2.63 6.55 8.59
C PHE A 184 -3.56 6.18 9.76
N SER A 185 -4.19 5.00 9.73
CA SER A 185 -5.20 4.61 10.72
C SER A 185 -4.62 4.45 12.12
N ILE A 186 -3.40 3.92 12.24
CA ILE A 186 -2.67 3.81 13.51
C ILE A 186 -2.43 5.21 14.09
N ARG A 187 -1.98 6.15 13.26
CA ARG A 187 -1.67 7.52 13.70
C ARG A 187 -2.90 8.32 14.12
N PHE A 188 -3.99 8.21 13.38
CA PHE A 188 -5.13 9.12 13.51
C PHE A 188 -6.40 8.49 14.10
N CYS A 189 -6.46 7.16 14.21
CA CYS A 189 -7.66 6.43 14.61
C CYS A 189 -7.40 5.41 15.75
N GLY A 190 -6.30 5.55 16.49
CA GLY A 190 -5.80 4.58 17.49
C GLY A 190 -6.81 4.08 18.54
N ARG A 191 -7.89 4.84 18.80
CA ARG A 191 -8.95 4.47 19.78
C ARG A 191 -10.24 3.97 19.14
N HIS A 192 -10.32 3.93 17.81
CA HIS A 192 -11.54 3.58 17.11
C HIS A 192 -11.77 2.06 17.11
N GLU A 193 -13.00 1.63 17.40
CA GLU A 193 -13.34 0.19 17.51
C GLU A 193 -13.06 -0.60 16.23
N LYS A 194 -13.15 0.05 15.05
CA LYS A 194 -12.89 -0.58 13.75
C LYS A 194 -11.41 -0.73 13.40
N LEU A 195 -10.50 -0.12 14.16
CA LEU A 195 -9.07 -0.23 13.87
C LEU A 195 -8.59 -1.68 13.99
N ARG A 196 -9.05 -2.43 15.00
CA ARG A 196 -8.67 -3.84 15.17
C ARG A 196 -9.16 -4.71 14.01
N ASP A 197 -10.43 -4.55 13.62
CA ASP A 197 -11.02 -5.26 12.48
C ASP A 197 -10.21 -4.97 11.21
N PHE A 198 -9.85 -3.70 11.00
CA PHE A 198 -9.04 -3.27 9.87
C PHE A 198 -7.64 -3.88 9.88
N LEU A 199 -6.91 -3.82 11.00
CA LEU A 199 -5.57 -4.39 11.10
C LEU A 199 -5.60 -5.89 10.81
N THR A 200 -6.57 -6.62 11.35
CA THR A 200 -6.75 -8.07 11.11
C THR A 200 -6.91 -8.37 9.61
N LEU A 201 -7.72 -7.57 8.92
CA LEU A 201 -7.94 -7.70 7.48
C LEU A 201 -6.63 -7.50 6.68
N ASN A 202 -5.86 -6.47 7.02
CA ASN A 202 -4.59 -6.18 6.36
C ASN A 202 -3.50 -7.21 6.67
N GLN A 203 -3.52 -7.81 7.85
CA GLN A 203 -2.62 -8.91 8.21
C GLN A 203 -2.87 -10.13 7.31
N GLU A 204 -4.14 -10.48 7.09
CA GLU A 204 -4.54 -11.56 6.20
C GLU A 204 -4.10 -11.28 4.74
N TRP A 205 -4.32 -10.07 4.25
CA TRP A 205 -3.87 -9.67 2.91
C TRP A 205 -2.35 -9.71 2.75
N ALA A 206 -1.61 -9.22 3.74
CA ALA A 206 -0.15 -9.25 3.72
C ALA A 206 0.38 -10.68 3.76
N LYS A 207 -0.22 -11.56 4.60
CA LYS A 207 0.09 -12.99 4.67
C LYS A 207 -0.12 -13.66 3.30
N ASN A 208 -1.27 -13.44 2.68
CA ASN A 208 -1.61 -14.03 1.39
C ASN A 208 -0.70 -13.50 0.28
N ALA A 209 -0.40 -12.20 0.26
CA ALA A 209 0.53 -11.60 -0.69
C ALA A 209 1.94 -12.21 -0.59
N VAL A 210 2.42 -12.46 0.63
CA VAL A 210 3.69 -13.17 0.87
C VAL A 210 3.64 -14.59 0.33
N CYS A 211 2.62 -15.37 0.70
CA CYS A 211 2.49 -16.74 0.23
C CYS A 211 2.44 -16.81 -1.30
N LEU A 212 1.65 -15.96 -1.96
CA LEU A 212 1.57 -15.91 -3.42
C LEU A 212 2.92 -15.52 -4.05
N SER A 213 3.62 -14.55 -3.47
CA SER A 213 4.97 -14.18 -3.93
C SER A 213 5.95 -15.36 -3.83
N LEU A 214 5.91 -16.08 -2.72
CA LEU A 214 6.76 -17.25 -2.46
C LEU A 214 6.40 -18.44 -3.36
N LEU A 215 5.12 -18.70 -3.59
CA LEU A 215 4.66 -19.73 -4.53
C LEU A 215 5.18 -19.47 -5.94
N TYR A 216 5.06 -18.22 -6.41
CA TYR A 216 5.55 -17.84 -7.73
C TYR A 216 7.08 -17.90 -7.82
N TRP A 217 7.79 -17.45 -6.78
CA TRP A 217 9.25 -17.53 -6.73
C TRP A 217 9.76 -18.97 -6.68
N ALA A 218 9.17 -19.82 -5.83
CA ALA A 218 9.51 -21.23 -5.67
C ALA A 218 9.22 -22.05 -6.93
N GLY A 219 8.26 -21.59 -7.75
CA GLY A 219 7.88 -22.23 -9.00
C GLY A 219 7.12 -23.54 -8.81
N GLY A 220 6.84 -24.21 -9.92
CA GLY A 220 6.10 -25.48 -9.94
C GLY A 220 4.61 -25.37 -9.64
N VAL A 221 4.05 -24.16 -9.67
CA VAL A 221 2.60 -23.91 -9.79
C VAL A 221 2.34 -23.59 -11.26
N GLU A 222 1.27 -24.13 -11.83
CA GLU A 222 0.91 -23.80 -13.21
C GLU A 222 0.55 -22.32 -13.32
N VAL A 223 0.85 -21.74 -14.48
CA VAL A 223 0.72 -20.30 -14.69
C VAL A 223 -0.74 -19.87 -14.58
N ASP A 224 -1.65 -20.67 -15.12
CA ASP A 224 -3.09 -20.42 -15.07
C ASP A 224 -3.62 -20.56 -13.63
N GLU A 225 -3.14 -21.54 -12.88
CA GLU A 225 -3.45 -21.70 -11.45
C GLU A 225 -2.96 -20.50 -10.64
N MET A 226 -1.72 -20.07 -10.84
CA MET A 226 -1.15 -18.90 -10.18
C MET A 226 -1.93 -17.63 -10.53
N ASN A 227 -2.29 -17.47 -11.80
CA ASN A 227 -3.07 -16.34 -12.29
C ASN A 227 -4.48 -16.33 -11.68
N SER A 228 -5.10 -17.49 -11.47
CA SER A 228 -6.39 -17.62 -10.77
C SER A 228 -6.24 -17.25 -9.28
N LEU A 229 -5.25 -17.80 -8.60
CA LEU A 229 -5.00 -17.52 -7.17
C LEU A 229 -4.75 -16.03 -6.91
N LEU A 230 -3.96 -15.37 -7.76
CA LEU A 230 -3.76 -13.92 -7.70
C LEU A 230 -5.06 -13.17 -7.99
N SER A 231 -5.85 -13.60 -8.97
CA SER A 231 -7.10 -12.92 -9.32
C SER A 231 -8.07 -12.95 -8.15
N ASP A 232 -8.24 -14.12 -7.55
CA ASP A 232 -9.12 -14.34 -6.40
C ASP A 232 -8.68 -13.50 -5.20
N GLU A 233 -7.37 -13.43 -4.92
CA GLU A 233 -6.87 -12.62 -3.82
C GLU A 233 -7.03 -11.12 -4.09
N LEU A 234 -6.76 -10.68 -5.31
CA LEU A 234 -6.94 -9.29 -5.72
C LEU A 234 -8.39 -8.81 -5.58
N GLN A 235 -9.38 -9.70 -5.69
CA GLN A 235 -10.79 -9.34 -5.46
C GLN A 235 -11.11 -9.11 -3.98
N LYS A 236 -10.32 -9.70 -3.06
CA LYS A 236 -10.50 -9.55 -1.60
C LYS A 236 -9.81 -8.31 -1.05
N ILE A 237 -8.65 -7.96 -1.60
CA ILE A 237 -7.88 -6.79 -1.16
C ILE A 237 -8.54 -5.53 -1.70
N MET A 238 -8.78 -4.55 -0.82
CA MET A 238 -9.43 -3.25 -1.08
C MET A 238 -10.97 -3.26 -0.96
N PRO A 239 -11.58 -2.07 -0.78
CA PRO A 239 -13.01 -1.92 -0.89
C PRO A 239 -13.52 -2.19 -2.31
N TYR A 240 -13.97 -3.41 -2.55
CA TYR A 240 -14.68 -3.80 -3.77
C TYR A 240 -16.11 -4.21 -3.49
N HIS A 241 -16.90 -4.21 -4.57
CA HIS A 241 -18.27 -4.70 -4.67
C HIS A 241 -18.64 -5.86 -3.73
N HIS A 242 -17.80 -6.89 -3.69
CA HIS A 242 -18.10 -8.17 -3.07
C HIS A 242 -17.87 -8.15 -1.55
N HIS A 243 -17.36 -7.04 -1.01
CA HIS A 243 -17.03 -6.85 0.40
C HIS A 243 -17.42 -5.45 0.91
N PRO A 244 -18.73 -5.10 0.90
CA PRO A 244 -19.20 -3.80 1.39
C PRO A 244 -18.81 -3.52 2.85
N GLU A 245 -18.59 -4.57 3.65
CA GLU A 245 -18.10 -4.50 5.02
C GLU A 245 -16.69 -3.90 5.08
N VAL A 246 -15.82 -4.21 4.11
CA VAL A 246 -14.46 -3.66 4.03
C VAL A 246 -14.53 -2.17 3.75
N THR A 247 -15.33 -1.76 2.76
CA THR A 247 -15.58 -0.35 2.46
C THR A 247 -16.08 0.43 3.67
N LYS A 248 -17.02 -0.16 4.42
CA LYS A 248 -17.55 0.44 5.65
C LYS A 248 -16.45 0.66 6.68
N ILE A 249 -15.52 -0.29 6.86
CA ILE A 249 -14.38 -0.13 7.78
C ILE A 249 -13.52 1.09 7.39
N TYR A 250 -13.18 1.23 6.10
CA TYR A 250 -12.40 2.40 5.63
C TYR A 250 -13.12 3.72 5.89
N ILE A 251 -14.42 3.81 5.57
CA ILE A 251 -15.21 5.03 5.77
C ILE A 251 -15.31 5.38 7.26
N GLU A 252 -15.55 4.39 8.13
CA GLU A 252 -15.60 4.61 9.57
C GLU A 252 -14.24 5.08 10.13
N LEU A 253 -13.13 4.57 9.63
CA LEU A 253 -11.79 5.05 10.00
C LEU A 253 -11.51 6.46 9.49
N LEU A 254 -11.88 6.79 8.25
CA LEU A 254 -11.79 8.17 7.74
C LEU A 254 -12.60 9.12 8.61
N LYS A 255 -13.84 8.77 8.96
CA LYS A 255 -14.69 9.56 9.85
C LYS A 255 -14.09 9.73 11.24
N ALA A 256 -13.52 8.67 11.79
CA ALA A 256 -12.92 8.66 13.12
C ALA A 256 -11.60 9.42 13.20
N SER A 257 -10.99 9.75 12.05
CA SER A 257 -9.72 10.44 12.04
C SER A 257 -9.82 11.82 12.69
N GLU A 258 -8.96 12.04 13.66
CA GLU A 258 -8.78 13.31 14.36
C GLU A 258 -7.47 13.95 13.86
N ALA A 259 -7.47 14.42 12.61
CA ALA A 259 -6.29 15.06 12.04
C ALA A 259 -6.11 16.49 12.55
N SER A 260 -4.87 16.86 12.84
CA SER A 260 -4.52 18.25 13.12
C SER A 260 -4.37 19.04 11.82
N ARG A 261 -4.31 20.38 11.91
CA ARG A 261 -4.11 21.25 10.73
C ARG A 261 -2.81 20.97 9.96
N SER A 262 -1.77 20.46 10.63
CA SER A 262 -0.50 20.12 9.99
C SER A 262 -0.55 18.84 9.16
N ASP A 263 -1.59 18.01 9.34
CA ASP A 263 -1.70 16.69 8.69
C ASP A 263 -2.56 16.72 7.41
N ALA A 264 -3.10 17.90 7.05
CA ALA A 264 -4.07 18.08 5.97
C ALA A 264 -3.59 17.56 4.60
N LEU A 265 -2.30 17.65 4.31
CA LEU A 265 -1.72 17.15 3.05
C LEU A 265 -1.77 15.63 2.99
N LEU A 266 -1.31 14.95 4.05
CA LEU A 266 -1.33 13.50 4.15
C LEU A 266 -2.76 12.96 4.10
N MET A 267 -3.71 13.65 4.72
CA MET A 267 -5.14 13.33 4.63
C MET A 267 -5.66 13.41 3.20
N GLY A 268 -5.32 14.49 2.48
CA GLY A 268 -5.72 14.67 1.09
C GLY A 268 -5.19 13.56 0.18
N GLU A 269 -3.93 13.17 0.36
CA GLU A 269 -3.29 12.08 -0.38
C GLU A 269 -3.96 10.72 -0.12
N ILE A 270 -4.27 10.41 1.14
CA ILE A 270 -4.96 9.16 1.51
C ILE A 270 -6.38 9.11 0.92
N VAL A 271 -7.13 10.20 1.01
CA VAL A 271 -8.49 10.29 0.45
C VAL A 271 -8.46 10.20 -1.08
N ALA A 272 -7.56 10.92 -1.73
CA ALA A 272 -7.40 10.86 -3.19
C ALA A 272 -7.03 9.45 -3.63
N SER A 273 -6.07 8.82 -2.97
CA SER A 273 -5.65 7.44 -3.29
C SER A 273 -6.78 6.43 -3.07
N PHE A 274 -7.59 6.61 -2.02
CA PHE A 274 -8.77 5.79 -1.76
C PHE A 274 -9.76 5.91 -2.91
N VAL A 275 -10.11 7.13 -3.32
CA VAL A 275 -11.05 7.39 -4.43
C VAL A 275 -10.49 6.90 -5.77
N ASP A 276 -9.19 7.08 -6.05
CA ASP A 276 -8.56 6.61 -7.29
C ASP A 276 -8.72 5.09 -7.48
N ILE A 277 -8.61 4.33 -6.40
CA ILE A 277 -8.83 2.87 -6.42
C ILE A 277 -10.31 2.54 -6.72
N PHE A 278 -11.26 3.29 -6.18
CA PHE A 278 -12.67 3.12 -6.57
C PHE A 278 -12.90 3.48 -8.03
N SER A 279 -12.33 4.59 -8.50
CA SER A 279 -12.45 5.05 -9.90
C SER A 279 -11.92 4.00 -10.89
N GLU A 280 -10.82 3.32 -10.58
CA GLU A 280 -10.31 2.20 -11.40
C GLU A 280 -11.35 1.06 -11.51
N SER A 281 -12.06 0.78 -10.42
CA SER A 281 -13.11 -0.25 -10.38
C SER A 281 -14.33 0.11 -11.24
N LEU A 282 -14.67 1.40 -11.29
CA LEU A 282 -15.77 1.93 -12.11
C LEU A 282 -15.41 1.88 -13.61
N GLY A 283 -14.16 2.22 -13.97
CA GLY A 283 -13.68 2.15 -15.36
C GLY A 283 -13.79 0.73 -15.96
N LYS A 284 -13.54 -0.31 -15.15
CA LYS A 284 -13.70 -1.72 -15.57
C LYS A 284 -15.15 -2.12 -15.87
N ARG A 285 -16.15 -1.32 -15.46
CA ARG A 285 -17.59 -1.56 -15.71
C ARG A 285 -18.17 -0.70 -16.82
N GLY A 286 -17.35 0.02 -17.59
CA GLY A 286 -17.84 0.80 -18.72
C GLY A 286 -18.48 2.15 -18.32
N PHE A 287 -18.10 2.70 -17.15
CA PHE A 287 -18.26 4.13 -16.92
C PHE A 287 -17.41 4.92 -17.92
N MET A 288 -17.95 6.03 -18.42
CA MET A 288 -17.20 6.93 -19.30
C MET A 288 -16.14 7.66 -18.48
N THR A 289 -14.98 7.95 -19.09
CA THR A 289 -13.88 8.64 -18.40
C THR A 289 -14.34 9.95 -17.76
N ASP A 290 -15.15 10.74 -18.47
CA ASP A 290 -15.68 12.00 -17.97
C ASP A 290 -16.56 11.82 -16.72
N ASP A 291 -17.42 10.79 -16.69
CA ASP A 291 -18.25 10.47 -15.52
C ASP A 291 -17.39 10.04 -14.32
N ILE A 292 -16.30 9.30 -14.56
CA ILE A 292 -15.38 8.83 -13.51
C ILE A 292 -14.65 10.02 -12.89
N GLU A 293 -14.20 10.98 -13.70
CA GLU A 293 -13.53 12.18 -13.23
C GLU A 293 -14.46 13.06 -12.39
N ILE A 294 -15.71 13.24 -12.84
CA ILE A 294 -16.74 13.96 -12.07
C ILE A 294 -17.00 13.26 -10.74
N LEU A 295 -17.26 11.95 -10.76
CA LEU A 295 -17.52 11.17 -9.54
C LEU A 295 -16.33 11.18 -8.58
N ARG A 296 -15.11 11.15 -9.11
CA ARG A 296 -13.89 11.23 -8.33
C ARG A 296 -13.83 12.53 -7.53
N ASP A 297 -13.95 13.67 -8.21
CA ASP A 297 -13.90 14.97 -7.54
C ASP A 297 -15.03 15.14 -6.51
N GLU A 298 -16.21 14.59 -6.81
CA GLU A 298 -17.36 14.63 -5.91
C GLU A 298 -17.21 13.73 -4.69
N LEU A 299 -16.70 12.51 -4.86
CA LEU A 299 -16.39 11.60 -3.76
C LEU A 299 -15.33 12.19 -2.82
N ILE A 300 -14.27 12.77 -3.38
CA ILE A 300 -13.23 13.43 -2.60
C ILE A 300 -13.85 14.55 -1.75
N PHE A 301 -14.72 15.37 -2.35
CA PHE A 301 -15.42 16.43 -1.64
C PHE A 301 -16.31 15.90 -0.50
N LEU A 302 -17.10 14.86 -0.76
CA LEU A 302 -18.00 14.27 0.23
C LEU A 302 -17.24 13.60 1.39
N LEU A 303 -16.16 12.89 1.10
CA LEU A 303 -15.30 12.28 2.13
C LEU A 303 -14.64 13.36 2.98
N ALA A 304 -14.11 14.42 2.36
CA ALA A 304 -13.51 15.53 3.07
C ALA A 304 -14.52 16.22 4.02
N PHE A 305 -15.77 16.39 3.57
CA PHE A 305 -16.86 16.90 4.40
C PHE A 305 -17.20 15.97 5.58
N LEU A 306 -17.17 14.64 5.41
CA LEU A 306 -17.39 13.71 6.52
C LEU A 306 -16.27 13.74 7.56
N MET A 307 -15.03 13.91 7.10
CA MET A 307 -13.85 13.90 7.94
C MET A 307 -13.75 15.17 8.78
N ASP A 308 -14.08 16.32 8.19
CA ASP A 308 -14.04 17.63 8.84
C ASP A 308 -15.28 18.45 8.48
N PRO A 309 -16.46 18.12 9.04
CA PRO A 309 -17.67 18.87 8.79
C PRO A 309 -17.54 20.28 9.40
N PRO A 310 -18.05 21.34 8.74
CA PRO A 310 -18.03 22.68 9.29
C PRO A 310 -18.73 22.73 10.66
N LYS A 311 -18.24 23.60 11.56
CA LYS A 311 -18.69 23.67 12.97
C LYS A 311 -20.21 23.86 13.12
N GLU A 312 -20.84 24.48 12.14
CA GLU A 312 -22.30 24.74 12.05
C GLU A 312 -23.14 23.47 11.96
N PHE A 313 -22.54 22.35 11.53
CA PHE A 313 -23.23 21.07 11.35
C PHE A 313 -23.26 20.21 12.62
N GLY A 314 -22.69 20.67 13.74
CA GLY A 314 -22.67 19.96 15.02
C GLY A 314 -21.67 18.78 15.04
N ARG A 315 -21.73 17.93 16.08
CA ARG A 315 -20.85 16.73 16.19
C ARG A 315 -21.16 15.72 15.08
N LYS A 316 -20.10 15.04 14.59
CA LYS A 316 -20.15 13.94 13.60
C LYS A 316 -21.28 12.96 13.92
N GLY A 317 -22.16 12.68 12.93
CA GLY A 317 -23.18 11.60 12.99
C GLY A 317 -24.59 12.00 13.43
N GLN A 318 -24.84 13.22 13.90
CA GLN A 318 -26.19 13.66 14.32
C GLN A 318 -26.92 14.55 13.30
N ASN A 319 -26.22 15.09 12.30
CA ASN A 319 -26.80 15.94 11.28
C ASN A 319 -27.50 15.12 10.17
N PRO A 320 -28.75 15.44 9.78
CA PRO A 320 -29.42 14.83 8.63
C PRO A 320 -28.60 14.86 7.34
N LEU A 321 -27.85 15.94 7.09
CA LEU A 321 -27.00 16.07 5.92
C LEU A 321 -25.82 15.10 5.97
N SER A 322 -25.15 14.94 7.12
CA SER A 322 -24.06 13.97 7.28
C SER A 322 -24.55 12.54 7.03
N LYS A 323 -25.75 12.18 7.50
CA LYS A 323 -26.35 10.87 7.22
C LYS A 323 -26.66 10.68 5.73
N ARG A 324 -27.07 11.75 5.04
CA ARG A 324 -27.33 11.72 3.60
C ARG A 324 -26.04 11.63 2.78
N VAL A 325 -24.97 12.30 3.22
CA VAL A 325 -23.62 12.15 2.65
C VAL A 325 -23.10 10.73 2.84
N GLU A 326 -23.26 10.16 4.04
CA GLU A 326 -22.91 8.75 4.30
C GLU A 326 -23.72 7.79 3.43
N ALA A 327 -25.02 8.04 3.25
CA ALA A 327 -25.87 7.26 2.38
C ALA A 327 -25.40 7.36 0.91
N VAL A 328 -25.03 8.55 0.45
CA VAL A 328 -24.49 8.73 -0.91
C VAL A 328 -23.14 8.02 -1.06
N ILE A 329 -22.20 8.14 -0.12
CA ILE A 329 -20.91 7.44 -0.17
C ILE A 329 -21.13 5.92 -0.17
N SER A 330 -22.01 5.43 0.70
CA SER A 330 -22.39 4.01 0.74
C SER A 330 -23.04 3.57 -0.56
N GLU A 331 -23.89 4.41 -1.16
CA GLU A 331 -24.52 4.19 -2.46
C GLU A 331 -23.48 4.18 -3.59
N VAL A 332 -22.44 5.02 -3.56
CA VAL A 332 -21.36 4.96 -4.57
C VAL A 332 -20.61 3.64 -4.48
N THR A 333 -20.35 3.20 -3.25
CA THR A 333 -19.63 1.95 -3.00
C THR A 333 -20.49 0.73 -3.32
N SER A 334 -21.82 0.87 -3.27
CA SER A 334 -22.79 -0.17 -3.61
C SER A 334 -23.37 -0.07 -5.02
N LEU A 335 -23.19 1.02 -5.76
CA LEU A 335 -23.52 1.15 -7.18
C LEU A 335 -22.60 0.34 -8.07
N ILE A 336 -21.48 -0.08 -7.49
CA ILE A 336 -20.72 -1.22 -7.97
C ILE A 336 -21.61 -2.49 -8.06
N ALA A 337 -22.79 -2.55 -7.42
CA ALA A 337 -23.71 -3.70 -7.39
C ALA A 337 -24.91 -3.63 -8.31
N ILE A 338 -25.29 -2.47 -8.86
CA ILE A 338 -26.55 -2.30 -9.57
C ILE A 338 -26.32 -1.50 -10.85
N ASP A 339 -26.55 -2.14 -12.01
CA ASP A 339 -26.46 -1.58 -13.37
C ASP A 339 -27.56 -0.52 -13.66
N SER A 340 -28.33 -0.13 -12.65
CA SER A 340 -29.55 0.66 -12.79
C SER A 340 -29.33 2.12 -12.34
N ASN A 341 -29.48 3.03 -13.30
CA ASN A 341 -29.74 4.46 -13.13
C ASN A 341 -28.55 5.37 -12.75
N ARG A 342 -27.45 5.29 -13.53
CA ARG A 342 -26.26 6.16 -13.48
C ARG A 342 -26.59 7.66 -13.38
N SER A 343 -27.52 8.15 -14.20
CA SER A 343 -27.91 9.56 -14.26
C SER A 343 -28.57 10.04 -12.96
N HIS A 344 -29.49 9.25 -12.42
CA HIS A 344 -30.16 9.54 -11.15
C HIS A 344 -29.18 9.55 -9.97
N PHE A 345 -28.13 8.74 -10.03
CA PHE A 345 -27.09 8.76 -9.01
C PHE A 345 -26.19 10.00 -9.11
N LEU A 346 -25.69 10.34 -10.29
CA LEU A 346 -24.94 11.59 -10.51
C LEU A 346 -25.77 12.80 -10.06
N GLU A 347 -27.07 12.78 -10.31
CA GLU A 347 -28.02 13.79 -9.83
C GLU A 347 -28.09 13.82 -8.30
N LYS A 348 -28.16 12.67 -7.61
CA LYS A 348 -28.11 12.60 -6.13
C LYS A 348 -26.81 13.18 -5.56
N VAL A 349 -25.65 12.82 -6.12
CA VAL A 349 -24.34 13.33 -5.67
C VAL A 349 -24.29 14.85 -5.87
N THR A 350 -24.71 15.33 -7.03
CA THR A 350 -24.79 16.76 -7.36
C THR A 350 -25.72 17.49 -6.39
N ASN A 351 -26.89 16.95 -6.11
CA ASN A 351 -27.88 17.56 -5.19
C ASN A 351 -27.36 17.69 -3.75
N VAL A 352 -26.66 16.66 -3.24
CA VAL A 352 -26.04 16.73 -1.91
C VAL A 352 -24.90 17.75 -1.89
N LYS A 353 -24.11 17.82 -2.95
CA LYS A 353 -23.04 18.81 -3.10
C LYS A 353 -23.56 20.25 -3.17
N THR A 354 -24.65 20.51 -3.91
CA THR A 354 -25.27 21.84 -3.97
C THR A 354 -25.82 22.23 -2.61
N GLU A 355 -26.47 21.32 -1.90
CA GLU A 355 -26.99 21.56 -0.55
C GLU A 355 -25.86 21.86 0.46
N ILE A 356 -24.74 21.12 0.41
CA ILE A 356 -23.55 21.44 1.22
C ILE A 356 -23.01 22.83 0.86
N ARG A 357 -22.89 23.14 -0.45
CA ARG A 357 -22.38 24.44 -0.91
C ARG A 357 -23.25 25.58 -0.41
N GLU A 358 -24.56 25.50 -0.58
CA GLU A 358 -25.55 26.49 -0.14
C GLU A 358 -25.45 26.76 1.36
N LEU A 359 -25.23 25.72 2.16
CA LEU A 359 -25.09 25.84 3.61
C LEU A 359 -23.70 26.34 4.05
N CYS A 360 -22.66 26.11 3.24
CA CYS A 360 -21.31 26.61 3.50
C CYS A 360 -21.07 28.04 2.96
N VAL A 361 -22.07 28.69 2.33
CA VAL A 361 -21.95 30.07 1.83
C VAL A 361 -22.04 31.08 2.98
N GLU A 362 -21.00 31.13 3.79
CA GLU A 362 -20.46 32.43 4.20
C GLU A 362 -19.02 32.44 3.71
N MET A 363 -18.85 32.54 2.39
CA MET A 363 -17.57 32.99 1.84
C MET A 363 -17.30 34.40 2.39
N PRO A 364 -16.06 34.70 2.82
CA PRO A 364 -15.71 36.06 3.19
C PRO A 364 -16.03 36.99 2.02
N ILE A 365 -16.68 38.11 2.32
CA ILE A 365 -17.08 39.14 1.35
C ILE A 365 -15.87 39.64 0.52
N SER A 366 -14.64 39.40 0.99
CA SER A 366 -13.38 39.72 0.28
C SER A 366 -13.15 38.92 -1.02
N CYS A 367 -13.84 37.79 -1.24
CA CYS A 367 -13.72 37.04 -2.50
C CYS A 367 -14.46 37.68 -3.69
N ASN A 368 -15.20 38.77 -3.50
CA ASN A 368 -15.66 39.65 -4.58
C ASN A 368 -14.51 40.54 -5.06
N SER A 369 -13.40 39.95 -5.51
CA SER A 369 -12.29 40.72 -6.04
C SER A 369 -12.54 41.03 -7.52
N ASN A 370 -12.61 42.33 -7.85
CA ASN A 370 -12.59 42.78 -9.23
C ASN A 370 -11.28 42.30 -9.86
N TRP A 371 -11.36 41.52 -10.94
CA TRP A 371 -10.18 41.04 -11.66
C TRP A 371 -9.28 42.21 -12.06
N PRO A 372 -7.98 42.19 -11.70
CA PRO A 372 -7.09 43.28 -12.02
C PRO A 372 -6.72 43.25 -13.50
N THR A 373 -6.62 44.44 -14.10
CA THR A 373 -6.09 44.64 -15.46
C THR A 373 -4.57 44.81 -15.34
N THR A 374 -3.84 43.72 -15.11
CA THR A 374 -2.38 43.71 -14.96
C THR A 374 -1.70 42.85 -16.03
N ASN A 375 -0.37 42.96 -16.15
CA ASN A 375 0.43 42.04 -16.98
C ASN A 375 0.48 40.63 -16.34
N GLY A 376 1.02 39.64 -17.06
CA GLY A 376 1.04 38.24 -16.59
C GLY A 376 1.66 38.04 -15.20
N GLU A 377 2.72 38.78 -14.87
CA GLU A 377 3.38 38.74 -13.56
C GLU A 377 2.49 39.34 -12.46
N GLY A 378 1.94 40.53 -12.67
CA GLY A 378 1.03 41.18 -11.72
C GLY A 378 -0.29 40.42 -11.51
N PHE A 379 -0.69 39.58 -12.47
CA PHE A 379 -1.85 38.70 -12.32
C PHE A 379 -1.54 37.50 -11.40
N ILE A 380 -0.33 36.93 -11.52
CA ILE A 380 0.11 35.85 -10.64
C ILE A 380 0.30 36.35 -9.21
N ASP A 381 0.90 37.54 -9.02
CA ASP A 381 1.04 38.14 -7.68
C ASP A 381 -0.32 38.42 -7.02
N PHE A 382 -1.31 38.88 -7.80
CA PHE A 382 -2.68 39.04 -7.33
C PHE A 382 -3.33 37.72 -6.91
N LEU A 383 -3.16 36.66 -7.72
CA LEU A 383 -3.64 35.32 -7.35
C LEU A 383 -2.97 34.80 -6.09
N LEU A 384 -1.65 34.97 -5.95
CA LEU A 384 -0.90 34.57 -4.76
C LEU A 384 -1.40 35.30 -3.52
N THR A 385 -1.62 36.62 -3.60
CA THR A 385 -2.14 37.43 -2.48
C THR A 385 -3.53 36.95 -2.06
N ASN A 386 -4.43 36.71 -3.02
CA ASN A 386 -5.78 36.20 -2.70
C ASN A 386 -5.74 34.78 -2.13
N LEU A 387 -4.85 33.91 -2.62
CA LEU A 387 -4.69 32.56 -2.07
C LEU A 387 -4.11 32.62 -0.65
N GLU A 388 -3.17 33.53 -0.36
CA GLU A 388 -2.64 33.78 0.99
C GLU A 388 -3.76 34.29 1.92
N GLU A 389 -4.60 35.23 1.48
CA GLU A 389 -5.78 35.67 2.24
C GLU A 389 -6.78 34.52 2.50
N MET A 390 -7.04 33.66 1.51
CA MET A 390 -7.88 32.47 1.67
C MET A 390 -7.28 31.42 2.61
N ILE A 391 -5.94 31.34 2.70
CA ILE A 391 -5.22 30.46 3.63
C ILE A 391 -5.32 30.99 5.07
N ASP A 392 -5.27 32.32 5.24
CA ASP A 392 -5.27 33.02 6.53
C ASP A 392 -6.67 33.21 7.13
N CYS A 393 -7.74 33.19 6.32
CA CYS A 393 -9.11 33.14 6.82
C CYS A 393 -9.43 31.78 7.50
N ASP A 394 -9.70 31.81 8.81
CA ASP A 394 -10.21 30.71 9.65
C ASP A 394 -11.56 31.17 10.23
N PRO A 395 -12.70 30.44 10.22
CA PRO A 395 -13.00 29.04 9.83
C PRO A 395 -14.11 28.92 8.75
N LYS A 396 -14.17 27.80 8.00
CA LYS A 396 -15.36 27.21 7.28
C LYS A 396 -14.95 26.35 6.08
N PHE A 397 -13.73 26.52 5.58
CA PHE A 397 -13.22 25.68 4.52
C PHE A 397 -12.94 24.28 5.03
N VAL A 398 -13.57 23.29 4.40
CA VAL A 398 -13.19 21.87 4.48
C VAL A 398 -11.66 21.79 4.29
N LEU A 399 -10.93 21.15 5.22
CA LEU A 399 -9.45 21.01 5.20
C LEU A 399 -8.87 20.72 3.80
N PHE A 400 -9.61 20.00 2.96
CA PHE A 400 -9.25 19.67 1.58
C PHE A 400 -9.25 20.86 0.59
N ALA A 401 -10.16 21.84 0.74
CA ALA A 401 -10.13 23.05 -0.10
C ALA A 401 -8.85 23.86 0.18
N LYS A 402 -8.41 23.91 1.44
CA LYS A 402 -7.14 24.50 1.83
C LYS A 402 -5.95 23.76 1.20
N HIS A 403 -6.01 22.43 1.05
CA HIS A 403 -5.00 21.69 0.29
C HIS A 403 -4.93 22.12 -1.17
N LYS A 404 -6.05 22.12 -1.93
CA LYS A 404 -6.00 22.53 -3.36
C LYS A 404 -5.48 23.97 -3.50
N ILE A 405 -5.88 24.86 -2.60
CA ILE A 405 -5.37 26.24 -2.52
C ILE A 405 -3.85 26.26 -2.26
N LEU A 406 -3.34 25.47 -1.31
CA LEU A 406 -1.90 25.38 -1.01
C LEU A 406 -1.08 24.80 -2.17
N THR A 407 -1.61 23.79 -2.87
CA THR A 407 -0.97 23.20 -4.06
C THR A 407 -0.88 24.21 -5.19
N ILE A 408 -2.01 24.87 -5.54
CA ILE A 408 -2.07 25.91 -6.56
C ILE A 408 -1.12 27.07 -6.20
N HIS A 409 -1.11 27.48 -4.93
CA HIS A 409 -0.22 28.51 -4.43
C HIS A 409 1.27 28.12 -4.57
N LYS A 410 1.64 26.86 -4.29
CA LYS A 410 3.02 26.36 -4.48
C LYS A 410 3.42 26.33 -5.97
N GLU A 411 2.53 25.85 -6.83
CA GLU A 411 2.77 25.82 -8.28
C GLU A 411 2.88 27.22 -8.87
N LEU A 412 2.01 28.15 -8.48
CA LEU A 412 2.09 29.56 -8.89
C LEU A 412 3.38 30.21 -8.41
N LYS A 413 3.83 29.97 -7.16
CA LYS A 413 5.14 30.43 -6.67
C LYS A 413 6.30 29.89 -7.51
N SER A 414 6.23 28.62 -7.93
CA SER A 414 7.22 28.04 -8.84
C SER A 414 7.18 28.70 -10.23
N LEU A 415 6.01 29.11 -10.70
CA LEU A 415 5.84 29.76 -11.99
C LEU A 415 6.40 31.18 -12.00
N VAL A 416 6.24 31.94 -10.91
CA VAL A 416 6.89 33.27 -10.73
C VAL A 416 8.40 33.17 -10.80
N LEU A 417 8.99 32.12 -10.22
CA LEU A 417 10.45 31.90 -10.24
C LEU A 417 10.99 31.57 -11.64
N LEU A 418 10.14 31.09 -12.56
CA LEU A 418 10.49 30.77 -13.94
C LEU A 418 10.25 31.92 -14.93
N LEU A 419 9.48 32.93 -14.51
CA LEU A 419 9.17 34.12 -15.32
C LEU A 419 10.12 35.31 -15.04
N LYS A 420 10.98 35.19 -14.03
CA LYS A 420 12.12 36.07 -13.75
C LYS A 420 13.39 35.51 -14.38
#